data_AF-A0A0K2WFF3-F1
#
_entry.id   AF-A0A0K2WFF3-F1
#
_cell.length_a   1.000
_cell.length_b   1.000
_cell.length_c   1.000
_cell.angle_alpha   90.00
_cell.angle_beta   90.00
_cell.angle_gamma   90.00
#
_symmetry.space_group_name_H-M   'P 1'
#
loop_
_entity.id
_entity.type
_entity.pdbx_description
1 polymer ?
#
loop_
_entity_poly.entity_id
_entity_poly.type
_entity_poly.pdbx_seq_one_letter_code
_entity_poly.pdbx_strand_id
1 'polypeptide(L)'
;MNEISLIDILGTEANEVEDKVQLKIEKNKIYKHIHILDEREKEVIVGRFGLDNEEERTQREIARELGISRSYVSRIEKRALLKLFHEFYRKNENAIKN
;
A
#
# COMPACT_ATOMS: atom_id res chain seq x y z
N MET A 1 -9.34 -17.62 7.32
CA MET A 1 -9.34 -16.15 7.37
C MET A 1 -8.30 -15.71 6.35
N ASN A 2 -8.69 -15.40 5.12
CA ASN A 2 -7.73 -15.05 4.07
C ASN A 2 -7.22 -13.63 4.34
N GLU A 3 -5.96 -13.54 4.77
CA GLU A 3 -5.19 -12.30 4.65
C GLU A 3 -5.01 -12.02 3.16
N ILE A 4 -5.43 -10.84 2.72
CA ILE A 4 -5.06 -10.33 1.40
C ILE A 4 -3.63 -9.82 1.58
N SER A 5 -2.68 -10.48 0.94
CA SER A 5 -1.27 -10.10 0.94
C SER A 5 -1.04 -8.99 -0.08
N LEU A 6 -0.01 -8.18 0.15
CA LEU A 6 0.44 -7.17 -0.82
C LEU A 6 0.78 -7.82 -2.19
N ILE A 7 1.20 -9.09 -2.16
CA ILE A 7 1.42 -9.94 -3.35
C ILE A 7 0.13 -10.13 -4.16
N ASP A 8 -1.01 -10.35 -3.51
CA ASP A 8 -2.30 -10.54 -4.18
C ASP A 8 -2.79 -9.25 -4.87
N ILE A 9 -2.30 -8.10 -4.42
CA ILE A 9 -2.64 -6.77 -4.95
C ILE A 9 -1.73 -6.37 -6.12
N LEU A 10 -0.49 -6.86 -6.13
CA LEU A 10 0.58 -6.34 -6.99
C LEU A 10 1.00 -7.29 -8.11
N GLY A 11 0.67 -8.58 -8.02
CA GLY A 11 0.80 -9.54 -9.11
C GLY A 11 2.22 -9.65 -9.68
N THR A 12 3.16 -10.20 -8.93
CA THR A 12 4.42 -10.74 -9.47
C THR A 12 5.00 -11.84 -8.58
N GLU A 13 5.31 -13.00 -9.16
CA GLU A 13 6.20 -14.01 -8.59
C GLU A 13 7.64 -13.46 -8.62
N ALA A 14 8.27 -13.32 -7.45
CA ALA A 14 9.59 -12.70 -7.30
C ALA A 14 10.73 -13.73 -7.49
N ASN A 15 11.79 -13.34 -8.20
CA ASN A 15 13.12 -13.96 -8.10
C ASN A 15 14.06 -12.98 -7.38
N GLU A 16 14.75 -13.47 -6.35
CA GLU A 16 15.42 -12.77 -5.22
C GLU A 16 16.57 -11.78 -5.55
N VAL A 17 16.80 -11.36 -6.80
CA VAL A 17 17.86 -10.39 -7.16
C VAL A 17 17.32 -9.03 -7.62
N GLU A 18 16.01 -8.92 -7.88
CA GLU A 18 15.33 -7.71 -8.39
C GLU A 18 14.62 -6.84 -7.32
N ASP A 19 14.74 -7.19 -6.03
CA ASP A 19 13.87 -6.66 -4.97
C ASP A 19 13.92 -5.14 -4.78
N LYS A 20 15.09 -4.50 -4.88
CA LYS A 20 15.18 -3.04 -4.67
C LYS A 20 14.58 -2.22 -5.81
N VAL A 21 14.70 -2.71 -7.04
CA VAL A 21 14.11 -2.05 -8.21
C VAL A 21 12.60 -2.28 -8.21
N GLN A 22 12.17 -3.51 -7.94
CA GLN A 22 10.77 -3.88 -7.82
C GLN A 22 10.07 -3.08 -6.71
N LEU A 23 10.65 -3.00 -5.51
CA LEU A 23 10.13 -2.22 -4.40
C LEU A 23 10.01 -0.73 -4.76
N LYS A 24 10.98 -0.17 -5.49
CA LYS A 24 10.92 1.23 -5.94
C LYS A 24 9.82 1.46 -6.98
N ILE A 25 9.56 0.49 -7.87
CA ILE A 25 8.46 0.52 -8.82
C ILE A 25 7.12 0.47 -8.06
N GLU A 26 7.00 -0.40 -7.07
CA GLU A 26 5.80 -0.55 -6.23
C GLU A 26 5.49 0.72 -5.43
N LYS A 27 6.49 1.31 -4.76
CA LYS A 27 6.33 2.59 -4.04
C LYS A 27 5.86 3.71 -4.96
N ASN A 28 6.42 3.80 -6.18
CA ASN A 28 5.99 4.79 -7.18
C ASN A 28 4.53 4.57 -7.64
N LYS A 29 4.10 3.32 -7.80
CA LYS A 29 2.70 3.00 -8.13
C LYS A 29 1.76 3.44 -7.01
N ILE A 30 2.09 3.15 -5.75
CA ILE A 30 1.31 3.59 -4.59
C ILE A 30 1.24 5.12 -4.55
N TYR A 31 2.39 5.80 -4.72
CA TYR A 31 2.46 7.26 -4.67
C TYR A 31 1.56 7.96 -5.70
N LYS A 32 1.54 7.47 -6.95
CA LYS A 32 0.68 8.03 -8.02
C LYS A 32 -0.81 7.98 -7.68
N HIS A 33 -1.22 7.01 -6.87
CA HIS A 33 -2.61 6.78 -6.50
C HIS A 33 -2.92 7.16 -5.06
N ILE A 34 -1.97 7.71 -4.31
CA ILE A 34 -2.17 8.04 -2.89
C ILE A 34 -3.27 9.09 -2.66
N HIS A 35 -3.60 9.87 -3.69
CA HIS A 35 -4.66 10.89 -3.66
C HIS A 35 -6.08 10.32 -3.50
N ILE A 36 -6.32 9.03 -3.79
CA ILE A 36 -7.64 8.39 -3.58
C ILE A 36 -7.90 7.98 -2.13
N LEU A 37 -6.87 8.05 -1.29
CA LEU A 37 -6.94 7.73 0.12
C LEU A 37 -7.41 8.94 0.93
N ASP A 38 -8.11 8.70 2.03
CA ASP A 38 -8.35 9.76 3.03
C ASP A 38 -7.07 10.04 3.83
N GLU A 39 -7.04 11.15 4.58
CA GLU A 39 -5.83 11.57 5.30
C GLU A 39 -5.31 10.52 6.27
N ARG A 40 -6.20 9.76 6.92
CA ARG A 40 -5.80 8.73 7.88
C ARG A 40 -5.24 7.49 7.20
N GLU A 41 -5.83 7.12 6.06
CA GLU A 41 -5.31 6.07 5.18
C GLU A 41 -3.94 6.46 4.60
N LYS A 42 -3.77 7.71 4.14
CA LYS A 42 -2.48 8.23 3.65
C LYS A 42 -1.41 8.12 4.73
N GLU A 43 -1.68 8.65 5.93
CA GLU A 43 -0.74 8.63 7.05
C GLU A 43 -0.26 7.20 7.37
N VAL A 44 -1.18 6.23 7.39
CA VAL A 44 -0.83 4.82 7.61
C VAL A 44 -0.03 4.24 6.44
N ILE A 45 -0.41 4.51 5.20
CA ILE A 45 0.29 3.97 4.00
C ILE A 45 1.69 4.59 3.83
N VAL A 46 1.83 5.90 4.02
CA VAL A 46 3.14 6.59 3.97
C VAL A 46 4.09 5.98 4.99
N GLY A 47 3.65 5.83 6.25
CA GLY A 47 4.47 5.23 7.29
C GLY A 47 4.75 3.74 7.07
N ARG A 48 3.78 2.96 6.60
CA ARG A 48 3.96 1.51 6.37
C ARG A 48 4.97 1.20 5.27
N PHE A 49 5.01 2.04 4.22
CA PHE A 49 5.81 1.80 3.02
C PHE A 49 6.97 2.78 2.85
N GLY A 50 7.23 3.65 3.84
CA GLY A 50 8.32 4.62 3.80
C GLY A 50 8.25 5.49 2.56
N LEU A 51 7.09 6.12 2.34
CA LEU A 51 6.87 7.08 1.25
C LEU A 51 7.26 8.49 1.72
N ASP A 52 7.36 9.45 0.80
CA ASP A 52 7.70 10.85 1.12
C ASP A 52 9.00 11.05 1.94
N ASN A 53 10.00 10.18 1.70
CA ASN A 53 11.27 10.11 2.44
C ASN A 53 11.13 9.72 3.91
N GLU A 54 10.02 9.12 4.32
CA GLU A 54 9.89 8.51 5.64
C GLU A 54 10.49 7.10 5.68
N GLU A 55 10.83 6.66 6.89
CA GLU A 55 11.21 5.26 7.14
C GLU A 55 9.97 4.36 7.26
N GLU A 56 10.14 3.10 6.83
CA GLU A 56 9.11 2.08 6.99
C GLU A 56 8.90 1.76 8.48
N ARG A 57 7.65 1.84 8.93
CA ARG A 57 7.25 1.55 10.30
C ARG A 57 6.28 0.38 10.34
N THR A 58 6.36 -0.43 11.38
CA THR A 58 5.41 -1.49 11.66
C THR A 58 4.04 -0.92 12.05
N GLN A 59 2.97 -1.69 11.87
CA GLN A 59 1.64 -1.31 12.37
C GLN A 59 1.62 -1.05 13.89
N ARG A 60 2.53 -1.66 14.66
CA ARG A 60 2.65 -1.44 16.11
C ARG A 60 3.27 -0.09 16.43
N GLU A 61 4.28 0.34 15.68
CA GLU A 61 4.92 1.65 15.83
C GLU A 61 3.93 2.76 15.46
N ILE A 62 3.29 2.62 14.29
CA ILE A 62 2.24 3.56 13.85
C ILE A 62 1.11 3.60 14.88
N ALA A 63 0.65 2.46 15.39
CA ALA A 63 -0.39 2.43 16.43
C ALA A 63 -0.02 3.24 17.68
N ARG A 64 1.25 3.14 18.11
CA ARG A 64 1.78 3.87 19.26
C ARG A 64 1.80 5.37 19.01
N GLU A 65 2.27 5.80 17.84
CA GLU A 65 2.34 7.21 17.45
C GLU A 65 0.94 7.83 17.29
N LEU A 66 0.02 7.07 16.70
CA LEU A 66 -1.33 7.52 16.40
C LEU A 66 -2.31 7.40 17.59
N GLY A 67 -1.86 6.85 18.73
CA GLY A 67 -2.67 6.66 19.93
C GLY A 67 -3.87 5.71 19.74
N ILE A 68 -3.75 4.73 18.84
CA ILE A 68 -4.83 3.79 18.50
C ILE A 68 -4.35 2.33 18.59
N SER A 69 -5.28 1.37 18.54
CA SER A 69 -4.88 -0.04 18.55
C SER A 69 -4.22 -0.48 17.24
N ARG A 70 -3.27 -1.42 17.33
CA ARG A 70 -2.67 -2.09 16.16
C ARG A 70 -3.74 -2.67 15.24
N SER A 71 -4.80 -3.26 15.80
CA SER A 71 -5.92 -3.80 15.02
C SER A 71 -6.68 -2.70 14.28
N TYR A 72 -6.73 -1.48 14.80
CA TYR A 72 -7.32 -0.36 14.06
C TYR A 72 -6.43 0.10 12.90
N VAL A 73 -5.11 0.22 13.13
CA VAL A 73 -4.14 0.49 12.04
C VAL A 73 -4.26 -0.56 10.94
N SER A 74 -4.32 -1.85 11.29
CA SER A 74 -4.48 -2.94 10.33
C SER A 74 -5.76 -2.81 9.49
N ARG A 75 -6.88 -2.38 10.08
CA ARG A 75 -8.13 -2.13 9.33
C ARG A 75 -8.01 -0.94 8.37
N ILE A 76 -7.30 0.11 8.77
CA ILE A 76 -7.04 1.28 7.92
C ILE A 76 -6.17 0.86 6.73
N GLU A 77 -5.05 0.18 6.99
CA GLU A 77 -4.14 -0.33 5.94
C GLU A 77 -4.88 -1.23 4.94
N LYS A 78 -5.67 -2.19 5.42
CA LYS A 78 -6.45 -3.07 4.55
C LYS A 78 -7.42 -2.30 3.65
N ARG A 79 -8.11 -1.28 4.20
CA ARG A 79 -9.05 -0.46 3.43
C ARG A 79 -8.33 0.38 2.37
N ALA A 80 -7.22 1.00 2.74
CA ALA A 80 -6.40 1.80 1.84
C ALA A 80 -5.83 0.95 0.69
N LEU A 81 -5.27 -0.22 1.01
CA LEU A 81 -4.75 -1.16 0.01
C LEU A 81 -5.86 -1.65 -0.94
N LEU A 82 -7.06 -1.93 -0.45
CA LEU A 82 -8.20 -2.27 -1.30
C LEU A 82 -8.59 -1.12 -2.24
N LYS A 83 -8.60 0.13 -1.76
CA LYS A 83 -8.87 1.29 -2.62
C LYS A 83 -7.82 1.40 -3.74
N LEU A 84 -6.53 1.28 -3.39
CA LEU A 84 -5.43 1.32 -4.35
C LEU A 84 -5.55 0.18 -5.38
N PHE A 85 -5.86 -1.03 -4.93
CA PHE A 85 -6.12 -2.18 -5.80
C PHE A 85 -7.21 -1.87 -6.83
N HIS A 86 -8.40 -1.43 -6.39
CA HIS A 86 -9.49 -1.12 -7.33
C HIS A 86 -9.09 -0.06 -8.36
N GLU A 87 -8.30 0.94 -7.97
CA GLU A 87 -7.84 1.97 -8.89
C GLU A 87 -6.84 1.43 -9.94
N PHE A 88 -5.96 0.52 -9.56
CA PHE A 88 -5.04 -0.14 -10.50
C PHE A 88 -5.80 -0.94 -11.56
N TYR A 89 -6.77 -1.78 -11.14
CA TYR A 89 -7.51 -2.64 -12.07
C TYR A 89 -8.50 -1.84 -12.92
N ARG A 90 -9.12 -0.79 -12.38
CA ARG A 90 -9.96 0.14 -13.16
C ARG A 90 -9.18 0.82 -14.28
N LYS A 91 -7.90 1.17 -14.08
CA LYS A 91 -7.06 1.72 -15.14
C LYS A 91 -6.65 0.67 -16.18
N ASN A 92 -6.36 -0.56 -15.75
CA ASN A 92 -5.98 -1.63 -16.67
C ASN A 92 -7.12 -1.99 -17.64
N GLU A 93 -8.38 -2.01 -17.20
CA GLU A 93 -9.52 -2.24 -18.10
C GLU A 93 -9.73 -1.11 -19.12
N ASN A 94 -9.45 0.14 -18.73
CA ASN A 94 -9.54 1.28 -19.65
C ASN A 94 -8.37 1.34 -20.65
N ALA A 95 -7.20 0.82 -20.29
CA ALA A 95 -6.03 0.73 -21.17
C ALA A 95 -6.20 -0.35 -22.27
N ILE A 96 -7.03 -1.36 -22.04
CA ILE A 96 -7.31 -2.43 -23.03
C ILE A 96 -8.44 -2.02 -24.00
N LYS A 97 -9.24 -1.00 -23.65
CA LYS A 97 -10.37 -0.51 -24.46
C LYS A 97 -10.05 0.65 -25.39
N ASN A 98 -8.79 1.10 -25.49
CA ASN A 98 -8.34 2.16 -26.40
C ASN A 98 -7.36 1.62 -27.44
#